data_AF-A0AAX2V4F5-F1
#
_entry.id   AF-A0AAX2V4F5-F1
#
_cell.length_a   1.000
_cell.length_b   1.000
_cell.length_c   1.000
_cell.angle_alpha   90.00
_cell.angle_beta   90.00
_cell.angle_gamma   90.00
#
_symmetry.space_group_name_H-M   'P 1'
#
loop_
_entity.id
_entity.type
_entity.pdbx_description
1 polymer ?
#
loop_
_entity_poly.entity_id
_entity_poly.type
_entity_poly.pdbx_seq_one_letter_code
_entity_poly.pdbx_strand_id
1 'polypeptide(L)'
;MQKSNILGLFVGLSIGLVTVLGMSLFTFINLKFNSVYYAQHIPHKEGTEPDLVMLVENMGWIYTPEIDGIRYVDDGTNAILNTNSKSFLTKSSGSFLYDKDNMIIGFDSTFRFEDVSYFSEEAKRIQVNESKIKREIRKDFSPIMKVQTKPFINLQWLFNLIYQSRFN
;
A
#
# COMPACT_ATOMS: atom_id res chain seq x y z
N MET A 1 -30.42 28.45 -37.43
CA MET A 1 -29.46 27.34 -37.68
C MET A 1 -28.15 27.46 -36.90
N GLN A 2 -27.53 28.64 -36.70
CA GLN A 2 -26.22 28.74 -36.04
C GLN A 2 -26.22 28.45 -34.53
N LYS A 3 -27.29 28.80 -33.79
CA LYS A 3 -27.41 28.57 -32.34
C LYS A 3 -27.52 27.09 -31.94
N SER A 4 -28.17 26.24 -32.74
CA SER A 4 -28.29 24.79 -32.44
C SER A 4 -26.96 24.06 -32.60
N ASN A 5 -26.11 24.49 -33.54
CA ASN A 5 -24.80 23.90 -33.76
C ASN A 5 -23.81 24.23 -32.62
N ILE A 6 -23.88 25.45 -32.07
CA ILE A 6 -23.08 25.85 -30.90
C ILE A 6 -23.54 25.11 -29.64
N LEU A 7 -24.86 24.98 -29.43
CA LEU A 7 -25.40 24.24 -28.29
C LEU A 7 -25.02 22.75 -28.36
N GLY A 8 -25.13 22.13 -29.55
CA GLY A 8 -24.72 20.74 -29.76
C GLY A 8 -23.22 20.53 -29.51
N LEU A 9 -22.37 21.46 -29.95
CA LEU A 9 -20.92 21.42 -29.68
C LEU A 9 -20.62 21.53 -28.17
N PHE A 10 -21.27 22.48 -27.48
CA PHE A 10 -21.07 22.68 -26.04
C PHE A 10 -21.52 21.47 -25.22
N VAL A 11 -22.67 20.89 -25.57
CA VAL A 11 -23.17 19.66 -24.94
C VAL A 11 -22.22 18.49 -25.21
N GLY A 12 -21.77 18.32 -26.46
CA GLY A 12 -20.82 17.27 -26.83
C GLY A 12 -19.49 17.38 -26.08
N LEU A 13 -18.92 18.59 -25.99
CA LEU A 13 -17.69 18.85 -25.23
C LEU A 13 -17.88 18.58 -23.74
N SER A 14 -19.02 18.97 -23.17
CA SER A 14 -19.34 18.74 -21.77
C SER A 14 -19.47 17.25 -21.44
N ILE A 15 -20.15 16.48 -22.30
CA ILE A 15 -20.27 15.02 -22.16
C ILE A 15 -18.89 14.36 -22.27
N GLY A 16 -18.09 14.76 -23.25
CA GLY A 16 -16.72 14.25 -23.42
C GLY A 16 -15.86 14.51 -22.18
N LEU A 17 -15.89 15.73 -21.65
CA LEU A 17 -15.16 16.10 -20.44
C LEU A 17 -15.60 15.29 -19.22
N VAL A 18 -16.90 15.19 -18.97
CA VAL A 18 -17.45 14.41 -17.85
C VAL A 18 -17.05 12.94 -17.96
N THR A 19 -17.07 12.39 -19.19
CA THR A 19 -16.67 10.99 -19.43
C THR A 19 -15.20 10.78 -19.11
N VAL A 20 -14.30 11.66 -19.56
CA VAL A 20 -12.86 11.58 -19.27
C VAL A 20 -12.58 11.72 -17.78
N LEU A 21 -13.20 12.69 -17.10
CA LEU A 21 -13.04 12.88 -15.66
C LEU A 21 -13.56 11.67 -14.88
N GLY A 22 -14.73 11.15 -15.25
CA GLY A 22 -15.32 9.97 -14.63
C GLY A 22 -14.44 8.72 -14.77
N MET A 23 -13.94 8.46 -15.98
CA MET A 23 -13.01 7.34 -16.23
C MET A 23 -11.69 7.52 -15.46
N SER A 24 -11.17 8.75 -15.37
CA SER A 24 -9.93 9.05 -14.64
C SER A 24 -10.09 8.81 -13.14
N LEU A 25 -11.20 9.30 -12.56
CA LEU A 25 -11.52 9.09 -11.15
C LEU A 25 -11.75 7.62 -10.83
N PHE A 26 -12.51 6.92 -11.68
CA PHE A 26 -12.71 5.46 -11.55
C PHE A 26 -11.38 4.72 -11.57
N THR A 27 -10.50 5.05 -12.52
CA THR A 27 -9.18 4.43 -12.64
C THR A 27 -8.34 4.68 -11.39
N PHE A 28 -8.30 5.92 -10.91
CA PHE A 28 -7.59 6.27 -9.69
C PHE A 28 -8.09 5.47 -8.48
N ILE A 29 -9.41 5.46 -8.24
CA ILE A 29 -10.01 4.71 -7.12
C ILE A 29 -9.73 3.22 -7.26
N ASN A 30 -9.89 2.64 -8.45
CA ASN A 30 -9.65 1.21 -8.68
C ASN A 30 -8.19 0.83 -8.37
N LEU A 31 -7.22 1.61 -8.86
CA LEU A 31 -5.80 1.36 -8.59
C LEU A 31 -5.45 1.49 -7.11
N LYS A 32 -6.02 2.48 -6.40
CA LYS A 32 -5.78 2.70 -4.98
C LYS A 32 -6.45 1.65 -4.10
N PHE A 33 -7.73 1.38 -4.32
CA PHE A 33 -8.50 0.43 -3.51
C PHE A 33 -7.98 -1.01 -3.65
N ASN A 34 -7.55 -1.40 -4.86
CA ASN A 34 -7.05 -2.76 -5.14
C ASN A 34 -5.51 -2.83 -5.17
N SER A 35 -4.80 -1.84 -4.64
CA SER A 35 -3.35 -1.72 -4.80
C SER A 35 -2.59 -2.90 -4.21
N VAL A 36 -3.06 -3.46 -3.08
CA VAL A 36 -2.43 -4.62 -2.44
C VAL A 36 -2.56 -5.85 -3.34
N TYR A 37 -3.75 -6.10 -3.90
CA TYR A 37 -3.97 -7.18 -4.86
C TYR A 37 -3.03 -7.03 -6.07
N TYR A 38 -2.96 -5.84 -6.67
CA TYR A 38 -2.09 -5.62 -7.83
C TYR A 38 -0.61 -5.81 -7.49
N ALA A 39 -0.18 -5.37 -6.31
CA ALA A 39 1.19 -5.51 -5.84
C ALA A 39 1.58 -6.95 -5.47
N GLN A 40 0.63 -7.80 -5.10
CA GLN A 40 0.88 -9.25 -4.95
C GLN A 40 1.24 -9.92 -6.29
N HIS A 41 0.91 -9.29 -7.43
CA HIS A 41 1.06 -9.87 -8.77
C HIS A 41 1.99 -9.05 -9.68
N ILE A 42 2.67 -8.04 -9.14
CA ILE A 42 3.64 -7.25 -9.91
C ILE A 42 4.96 -8.04 -10.00
N PRO A 43 5.61 -8.14 -11.17
CA PRO A 43 6.98 -8.62 -11.24
C PRO A 43 7.91 -7.68 -10.47
N HIS A 44 8.79 -8.20 -9.62
CA HIS A 44 9.71 -7.39 -8.82
C HIS A 44 11.02 -8.11 -8.50
N LYS A 45 12.06 -7.35 -8.16
CA LYS A 45 13.36 -7.87 -7.71
C LYS A 45 13.23 -8.60 -6.38
N GLU A 46 14.10 -9.60 -6.20
CA GLU A 46 14.25 -10.31 -4.94
C GLU A 46 14.60 -9.33 -3.80
N GLY A 47 13.95 -9.55 -2.66
CA GLY A 47 14.11 -8.72 -1.47
C GLY A 47 13.25 -7.45 -1.43
N THR A 48 12.47 -7.12 -2.46
CA THR A 48 11.45 -6.07 -2.36
C THR A 48 10.12 -6.67 -1.89
N GLU A 49 9.27 -5.87 -1.22
CA GLU A 49 7.94 -6.31 -0.75
C GLU A 49 6.84 -5.35 -1.22
N PRO A 50 6.47 -5.35 -2.52
CA PRO A 50 5.54 -4.36 -3.08
C PRO A 50 4.17 -4.34 -2.41
N ASP A 51 3.69 -5.50 -1.99
CA ASP A 51 2.38 -5.69 -1.39
C ASP A 51 2.31 -5.10 0.03
N LEU A 52 3.37 -5.25 0.83
CA LEU A 52 3.52 -4.57 2.13
C LEU A 52 3.65 -3.05 1.97
N VAL A 53 4.37 -2.59 0.94
CA VAL A 53 4.46 -1.16 0.61
C VAL A 53 3.07 -0.60 0.30
N MET A 54 2.29 -1.27 -0.56
CA MET A 54 0.95 -0.82 -0.91
C MET A 54 -0.05 -0.92 0.26
N LEU A 55 0.13 -1.89 1.16
CA LEU A 55 -0.69 -2.06 2.36
C LEU A 55 -0.63 -0.80 3.24
N VAL A 56 0.59 -0.30 3.50
CA VAL A 56 0.81 0.86 4.38
C VAL A 56 0.56 2.17 3.64
N GLU A 57 1.06 2.34 2.41
CA GLU A 57 0.93 3.60 1.67
C GLU A 57 -0.51 3.95 1.29
N ASN A 58 -1.33 2.94 0.98
CA ASN A 58 -2.71 3.15 0.56
C ASN A 58 -3.71 2.74 1.63
N MET A 59 -3.31 2.66 2.90
CA MET A 59 -4.16 2.22 4.01
C MET A 59 -5.51 2.99 4.08
N GLY A 60 -5.50 4.31 3.82
CA GLY A 60 -6.73 5.11 3.78
C GLY A 60 -7.64 4.88 2.55
N TRP A 61 -7.22 4.08 1.58
CA TRP A 61 -7.97 3.76 0.36
C TRP A 61 -8.37 2.29 0.27
N ILE A 62 -7.53 1.37 0.75
CA ILE A 62 -7.77 -0.07 0.65
C ILE A 62 -8.87 -0.50 1.62
N TYR A 63 -9.38 -1.72 1.43
CA TYR A 63 -10.30 -2.31 2.39
C TYR A 63 -9.58 -2.64 3.71
N THR A 64 -10.03 -2.02 4.80
CA THR A 64 -9.53 -2.20 6.18
C THR A 64 -10.59 -2.89 7.04
N PRO A 65 -10.71 -4.23 6.98
CA PRO A 65 -11.72 -4.95 7.77
C PRO A 65 -11.43 -4.88 9.27
N GLU A 66 -12.49 -4.96 10.07
CA GLU A 66 -12.37 -5.21 11.50
C GLU A 66 -11.86 -6.64 11.72
N ILE A 67 -10.59 -6.76 12.12
CA ILE A 67 -9.93 -8.03 12.44
C ILE A 67 -9.49 -7.96 13.90
N ASP A 68 -9.79 -9.01 14.67
CA ASP A 68 -9.40 -9.09 16.08
C ASP A 68 -7.88 -8.91 16.26
N GLY A 69 -7.54 -8.00 17.16
CA GLY A 69 -6.16 -7.60 17.44
C GLY A 69 -5.45 -6.77 16.36
N ILE A 70 -6.13 -6.35 15.29
CA ILE A 70 -5.60 -5.39 14.32
C ILE A 70 -6.24 -4.02 14.53
N ARG A 71 -5.42 -2.97 14.57
CA ARG A 71 -5.89 -1.57 14.62
C ARG A 71 -5.21 -0.74 13.56
N TYR A 72 -6.00 0.05 12.86
CA TYR A 72 -5.55 1.01 11.86
C TYR A 72 -5.51 2.40 12.48
N VAL A 73 -4.42 3.15 12.25
CA VAL A 73 -4.22 4.50 12.77
C VAL A 73 -3.98 5.44 11.59
N ASP A 74 -5.00 6.21 11.26
CA ASP A 74 -4.99 7.17 10.16
C ASP A 74 -4.85 8.60 10.71
N ASP A 75 -3.63 8.94 11.14
CA ASP A 75 -3.25 10.26 11.68
C ASP A 75 -2.25 11.02 10.77
N GLY A 76 -2.14 10.58 9.51
CA GLY A 76 -1.17 11.10 8.54
C GLY A 76 0.10 10.25 8.38
N THR A 77 0.35 9.28 9.25
CA THR A 77 1.49 8.35 9.11
C THR A 77 1.12 6.99 8.48
N ASN A 78 -0.17 6.67 8.42
CA ASN A 78 -0.71 5.34 8.07
C ASN A 78 -0.03 4.21 8.83
N ALA A 79 -0.57 3.85 9.99
CA ALA A 79 -0.01 2.78 10.77
C ALA A 79 -0.97 1.63 11.06
N ILE A 80 -0.40 0.42 11.14
CA ILE A 80 -1.11 -0.81 11.43
C ILE A 80 -0.49 -1.43 12.67
N LEU A 81 -1.27 -1.52 13.73
CA LEU A 81 -0.90 -2.14 14.99
C LEU A 81 -1.48 -3.57 15.04
N ASN A 82 -0.66 -4.53 15.42
CA ASN A 82 -1.10 -5.87 15.79
C ASN A 82 -0.89 -6.06 17.30
N THR A 83 -1.97 -6.08 18.08
CA THR A 83 -1.92 -6.20 19.54
C THR A 83 -1.60 -7.62 20.00
N ASN A 84 -1.85 -8.63 19.17
CA ASN A 84 -1.56 -10.03 19.49
C ASN A 84 -0.06 -10.30 19.44
N SER A 85 0.63 -9.77 18.41
CA SER A 85 2.08 -9.87 18.29
C SER A 85 2.82 -8.69 18.93
N LYS A 86 2.10 -7.68 19.44
CA LYS A 86 2.63 -6.42 19.98
C LYS A 86 3.60 -5.75 19.00
N SER A 87 3.19 -5.69 17.74
CA SER A 87 3.99 -5.13 16.66
C SER A 87 3.27 -3.99 15.97
N PHE A 88 4.04 -3.10 15.36
CA PHE A 88 3.52 -1.92 14.69
C PHE A 88 4.26 -1.71 13.36
N LEU A 89 3.53 -1.44 12.28
CA LEU A 89 4.08 -1.16 10.97
C LEU A 89 3.54 0.19 10.47
N THR A 90 4.44 1.09 10.08
CA THR A 90 4.08 2.44 9.63
C THR A 90 5.01 2.95 8.53
N LYS A 91 4.64 4.05 7.89
CA LYS A 91 5.51 4.83 7.00
C LYS A 91 5.91 6.14 7.67
N SER A 92 7.20 6.45 7.65
CA SER A 92 7.76 7.70 8.16
C SER A 92 8.82 8.24 7.20
N SER A 93 8.67 9.50 6.77
CA SER A 93 9.65 10.21 5.94
C SER A 93 10.14 9.49 4.66
N GLY A 94 9.29 8.61 4.09
CA GLY A 94 9.61 7.85 2.88
C GLY A 94 10.16 6.43 3.13
N SER A 95 10.49 6.10 4.38
CA SER A 95 10.87 4.77 4.84
C SER A 95 9.72 4.08 5.59
N PHE A 96 9.83 2.78 5.78
CA PHE A 96 8.91 1.99 6.59
C PHE A 96 9.57 1.60 7.90
N LEU A 97 8.80 1.62 8.99
CA LEU A 97 9.28 1.27 10.31
C LEU A 97 8.44 0.11 10.85
N TYR A 98 9.13 -0.92 11.34
CA TYR A 98 8.52 -2.02 12.08
C TYR A 98 9.02 -1.98 13.53
N ASP A 99 8.13 -1.64 14.46
CA ASP A 99 8.40 -1.62 15.89
C ASP A 99 7.95 -2.94 16.52
N LYS A 100 8.89 -3.60 17.21
CA LYS A 100 8.64 -4.80 17.99
C LYS A 100 9.77 -5.09 18.97
N ASP A 101 9.43 -5.69 20.12
CA ASP A 101 10.39 -6.22 21.10
C ASP A 101 11.46 -5.19 21.52
N ASN A 102 11.06 -3.93 21.70
CA ASN A 102 11.95 -2.79 21.99
C ASN A 102 13.01 -2.55 20.90
N MET A 103 12.66 -2.84 19.64
CA MET A 103 13.46 -2.53 18.46
C MET A 103 12.59 -1.81 17.43
N ILE A 104 13.18 -0.87 16.71
CA ILE A 104 12.61 -0.33 15.48
C ILE A 104 13.50 -0.75 14.33
N ILE A 105 12.92 -1.45 13.36
CA ILE A 105 13.60 -1.90 12.15
C ILE A 105 13.14 -1.01 11.00
N GLY A 106 14.09 -0.34 10.36
CA GLY A 106 13.86 0.53 9.22
C GLY A 106 14.00 -0.21 7.89
N PHE A 107 13.13 0.16 6.96
CA PHE A 107 13.19 -0.30 5.58
C PHE A 107 13.06 0.85 4.59
N ASP A 108 13.73 0.71 3.46
CA ASP A 108 13.67 1.68 2.37
C ASP A 108 12.28 1.72 1.71
N SER A 109 12.11 2.63 0.76
CA SER A 109 10.85 2.80 0.01
C SER A 109 10.37 1.55 -0.77
N THR A 110 11.20 0.51 -0.89
CA THR A 110 10.90 -0.78 -1.54
C THR A 110 10.82 -1.94 -0.53
N PHE A 111 10.87 -1.62 0.76
CA PHE A 111 10.87 -2.55 1.88
C PHE A 111 12.15 -3.38 2.04
N ARG A 112 13.30 -2.90 1.58
CA ARG A 112 14.61 -3.53 1.86
C ARG A 112 15.17 -3.01 3.17
N PHE A 113 15.82 -3.88 3.94
CA PHE A 113 16.37 -3.52 5.24
C PHE A 113 17.35 -2.34 5.12
N GLU A 114 17.19 -1.32 5.97
CA GLU A 114 18.11 -0.19 6.08
C GLU A 114 18.88 -0.26 7.39
N ASP A 115 18.19 -0.25 8.52
CA ASP A 115 18.78 -0.17 9.83
C ASP A 115 17.94 -0.82 10.94
N VAL A 116 18.52 -0.87 12.13
CA VAL A 116 17.82 -1.24 13.35
C VAL A 116 18.27 -0.36 14.51
N SER A 117 17.30 0.14 15.26
CA SER A 117 17.48 0.84 16.51
C SER A 117 17.03 -0.04 17.67
N TYR A 118 17.85 -0.14 18.72
CA TYR A 118 17.56 -0.94 19.92
C TYR A 118 17.31 -0.02 21.12
N PHE A 119 16.26 -0.31 21.89
CA PHE A 119 15.84 0.51 23.03
C PHE A 119 16.03 -0.21 24.39
N SER A 120 16.69 -1.37 24.41
CA SER A 120 17.09 -2.10 25.63
C SER A 120 18.35 -2.94 25.42
N GLU A 121 19.06 -3.28 26.50
CA GLU A 121 20.23 -4.16 26.44
C GLU A 121 19.84 -5.60 26.06
N GLU A 122 18.65 -6.04 26.47
CA GLU A 122 18.07 -7.32 26.07
C GLU A 122 17.85 -7.37 24.56
N ALA A 123 17.30 -6.30 23.98
CA ALA A 123 17.07 -6.20 22.54
C ALA A 123 18.37 -6.23 21.74
N LYS A 124 19.46 -5.60 22.24
CA LYS A 124 20.78 -5.63 21.58
C LYS A 124 21.36 -7.05 21.43
N ARG A 125 20.90 -8.02 22.22
CA ARG A 125 21.30 -9.43 22.09
C ARG A 125 20.57 -10.15 20.96
N ILE A 126 19.49 -9.57 20.42
CA ILE A 126 18.73 -10.14 19.32
C ILE A 126 19.48 -9.84 18.01
N GLN A 127 19.90 -10.90 17.33
CA GLN A 127 20.47 -10.76 15.99
C GLN A 127 19.35 -10.57 14.96
N VAL A 128 19.31 -9.38 14.35
CA VAL A 128 18.38 -9.09 13.25
C VAL A 128 18.82 -9.82 11.98
N ASN A 129 17.87 -10.52 11.37
CA ASN A 129 18.01 -11.15 10.07
C ASN A 129 16.84 -10.71 9.20
N GLU A 130 17.13 -10.06 8.07
CA GLU A 130 16.12 -9.46 7.19
C GLU A 130 15.04 -10.47 6.77
N SER A 131 15.43 -11.65 6.30
CA SER A 131 14.48 -12.67 5.86
C SER A 131 13.58 -13.17 6.99
N LYS A 132 14.13 -13.28 8.21
CA LYS A 132 13.35 -13.66 9.40
C LYS A 132 12.33 -12.57 9.75
N ILE A 133 12.76 -11.31 9.78
CA ILE A 133 11.88 -10.17 10.10
C ILE A 133 10.79 -10.02 9.03
N LYS A 134 11.12 -10.08 7.74
CA LYS A 134 10.12 -10.00 6.66
C LYS A 134 9.07 -11.09 6.76
N ARG A 135 9.48 -12.33 7.04
CA ARG A 135 8.55 -13.44 7.27
C ARG A 135 7.64 -13.19 8.48
N GLU A 136 8.17 -12.57 9.52
CA GLU A 136 7.41 -12.21 10.71
C GLU A 136 6.39 -11.11 10.43
N ILE A 137 6.80 -10.02 9.78
CA ILE A 137 5.91 -8.95 9.31
C ILE A 137 4.79 -9.54 8.45
N ARG A 138 5.14 -10.40 7.49
CA ARG A 138 4.16 -11.08 6.63
C ARG A 138 3.19 -11.95 7.42
N LYS A 139 3.62 -12.58 8.51
CA LYS A 139 2.74 -13.35 9.41
C LYS A 139 1.81 -12.42 10.19
N ASP A 140 2.36 -11.39 10.80
CA ASP A 140 1.64 -10.47 11.68
C ASP A 140 0.57 -9.68 10.90
N PHE A 141 0.81 -9.35 9.63
CA PHE A 141 -0.15 -8.62 8.78
C PHE A 141 -0.84 -9.49 7.71
N SER A 142 -0.58 -10.81 7.70
CA SER A 142 -1.23 -11.78 6.79
C SER A 142 -2.76 -11.68 6.77
N PRO A 143 -3.45 -11.52 7.92
CA PRO A 143 -4.92 -11.44 7.94
C PRO A 143 -5.46 -10.33 7.03
N ILE A 144 -4.79 -9.18 7.00
CA ILE A 144 -5.20 -8.01 6.20
C ILE A 144 -4.87 -8.24 4.72
N MET A 145 -3.78 -8.94 4.42
CA MET A 145 -3.37 -9.24 3.05
C MET A 145 -4.32 -10.23 2.35
N LYS A 146 -4.82 -11.22 3.10
CA LYS A 146 -5.65 -12.30 2.58
C LYS A 146 -7.07 -11.88 2.22
N VAL A 147 -7.58 -10.82 2.85
CA VAL A 147 -8.93 -10.30 2.60
C VAL A 147 -8.98 -9.29 1.45
N GLN A 148 -7.83 -8.91 0.87
CA GLN A 148 -7.79 -7.99 -0.26
C GLN A 148 -8.31 -8.71 -1.50
N THR A 149 -9.48 -8.27 -1.98
CA THR A 149 -10.19 -8.94 -3.06
C THR A 149 -9.65 -8.55 -4.43
N LYS A 150 -9.83 -9.45 -5.40
CA LYS A 150 -9.57 -9.17 -6.81
C LYS A 150 -10.46 -8.01 -7.29
N PRO A 151 -9.93 -7.05 -8.06
CA PRO A 151 -10.70 -5.96 -8.65
C PRO A 151 -11.76 -6.49 -9.64
N PHE A 152 -12.92 -5.81 -9.67
CA PHE A 152 -13.97 -6.10 -10.65
C PHE A 152 -13.50 -5.86 -12.09
N ILE A 153 -12.87 -4.71 -12.34
CA ILE A 153 -12.16 -4.42 -13.59
C ILE A 153 -10.67 -4.47 -13.29
N ASN A 154 -9.98 -5.44 -13.90
CA ASN A 154 -8.56 -5.67 -13.69
C ASN A 154 -7.71 -4.68 -14.49
N LEU A 155 -7.00 -3.80 -13.79
CA LEU A 155 -6.06 -2.81 -14.33
C LEU A 155 -4.59 -3.15 -14.02
N GLN A 156 -4.25 -4.43 -13.86
CA GLN A 156 -2.88 -4.87 -13.54
C GLN A 156 -1.85 -4.31 -14.52
N TRP A 157 -2.16 -4.26 -15.81
CA TRP A 157 -1.24 -3.71 -16.82
C TRP A 157 -0.89 -2.24 -16.53
N LEU A 158 -1.87 -1.45 -16.10
CA LEU A 158 -1.68 -0.03 -15.78
C LEU A 158 -0.97 0.13 -14.45
N PHE A 159 -1.31 -0.70 -13.46
CA PHE A 159 -0.59 -0.75 -12.20
C PHE A 159 0.89 -1.06 -12.42
N ASN A 160 1.21 -2.07 -13.24
CA ASN A 160 2.58 -2.41 -13.62
C ASN A 160 3.26 -1.23 -14.30
N LEU A 161 2.61 -0.58 -15.26
CA LEU A 161 3.16 0.60 -15.94
C LEU A 161 3.58 1.71 -14.95
N ILE A 162 2.79 1.93 -13.89
CA ILE A 162 3.04 3.00 -12.91
C ILE A 162 4.12 2.60 -11.88
N TYR A 163 4.11 1.34 -11.43
CA TYR A 163 4.87 0.92 -10.24
C TYR A 163 6.04 -0.02 -10.52
N GLN A 164 6.14 -0.64 -11.69
CA GLN A 164 7.14 -1.68 -11.96
C GLN A 164 8.58 -1.17 -11.79
N SER A 165 8.88 0.05 -12.23
CA SER A 165 10.23 0.63 -12.12
C SER A 165 10.68 0.84 -10.67
N ARG A 166 9.75 1.01 -9.72
CA ARG A 166 10.07 1.16 -8.29
C ARG A 166 10.61 -0.14 -7.69
N PHE A 167 10.09 -1.28 -8.14
CA PHE A 167 10.37 -2.58 -7.55
C PHE A 167 11.30 -3.46 -8.40
N ASN A 168 11.77 -2.96 -9.56
CA ASN A 168 12.66 -3.68 -10.48
C ASN A 168 14.03 -3.02 -10.66
#